data_AF-A0A6A6E4R7-F1
#
_entry.id   AF-A0A6A6E4R7-F1
#
_cell.length_a   1.000
_cell.length_b   1.000
_cell.length_c   1.000
_cell.angle_alpha   90.00
_cell.angle_beta   90.00
_cell.angle_gamma   90.00
#
_symmetry.space_group_name_H-M   'P 1'
#
loop_
_entity.id
_entity.type
_entity.pdbx_description
1 polymer ?
#
loop_
_entity_poly.entity_id
_entity_poly.type
_entity_poly.pdbx_seq_one_letter_code
_entity_poly.pdbx_strand_id
1 'polypeptide(L)' 'MPLLHLANELLYCISENLELERDINAFAQANRRLYRLLNAYLYRYNIRQSGSSALLWAAQHGQEATAQKSL' A
#
# COMPACT_ATOMS: atom_id res chain seq x y z
N MET A 1 6.03 -3.82 20.13
CA MET A 1 4.75 -3.80 19.39
C MET A 1 4.41 -5.23 18.96
N PRO A 2 3.52 -5.96 19.68
CA PRO A 2 3.19 -7.37 19.41
C PRO A 2 2.69 -7.64 17.98
N LEU A 3 1.97 -6.68 17.39
CA LEU A 3 1.51 -6.72 16.00
C LEU A 3 2.67 -6.95 15.00
N LEU A 4 3.85 -6.39 15.29
CA LEU A 4 5.03 -6.53 14.43
C LEU A 4 5.72 -7.90 14.57
N HIS A 5 5.21 -8.82 15.40
CA HIS A 5 5.69 -10.20 15.45
C HIS A 5 4.79 -11.16 14.68
N LEU A 6 3.64 -10.69 14.17
CA LEU A 6 2.79 -11.50 13.31
C LEU A 6 3.51 -11.85 12.01
N ALA A 7 3.20 -13.05 11.50
CA ALA A 7 3.60 -13.50 10.19
C ALA A 7 3.11 -12.52 9.10
N ASN A 8 3.81 -12.46 7.97
CA ASN A 8 3.51 -11.49 6.92
C ASN A 8 2.11 -11.71 6.32
N GLU A 9 1.68 -12.97 6.24
CA GLU A 9 0.38 -13.42 5.78
C GLU A 9 -0.74 -12.80 6.61
N LEU A 10 -0.60 -12.79 7.95
CA LEU A 10 -1.59 -12.19 8.84
C LEU A 10 -1.64 -10.67 8.68
N LEU A 11 -0.50 -10.02 8.43
CA LEU A 11 -0.46 -8.58 8.15
C LEU A 11 -1.09 -8.22 6.81
N TYR A 12 -0.95 -9.09 5.81
CA TYR A 12 -1.70 -8.97 4.55
C TYR A 12 -3.19 -9.17 4.78
N CYS A 13 -3.61 -10.22 5.50
CA CYS A 13 -5.03 -10.43 5.81
C CYS A 13 -5.64 -9.22 6.53
N ILE A 14 -4.93 -8.62 7.49
CA ILE A 14 -5.39 -7.37 8.12
C ILE A 14 -5.56 -6.26 7.07
N SER A 15 -4.59 -6.10 6.18
CA SER A 15 -4.61 -5.07 5.12
C SER A 15 -5.68 -5.32 4.05
N GLU A 16 -6.06 -6.57 3.79
CA GLU A 16 -7.18 -6.96 2.91
C GLU A 16 -8.54 -6.61 3.49
N ASN A 17 -8.65 -6.58 4.82
CA ASN A 17 -9.87 -6.16 5.51
C ASN A 17 -9.97 -4.63 5.70
N LEU A 18 -8.96 -3.87 5.26
CA LEU A 18 -9.04 -2.40 5.20
C LEU A 18 -9.68 -2.00 3.86
N GLU A 19 -10.94 -1.56 3.91
CA GLU A 19 -11.73 -1.26 2.71
C GLU A 19 -11.26 -0.01 1.94
N LEU A 20 -10.51 0.87 2.60
CA LEU A 20 -10.06 2.14 2.01
C LEU A 20 -8.56 2.17 1.84
N GLU A 21 -8.11 2.62 0.66
CA GLU A 21 -6.67 2.78 0.35
C GLU A 21 -5.95 3.66 1.36
N ARG A 22 -6.62 4.70 1.86
CA ARG A 22 -6.08 5.60 2.88
C ARG A 22 -5.77 4.87 4.19
N ASP A 23 -6.56 3.87 4.55
CA ASP A 23 -6.39 3.11 5.79
C ASP A 23 -5.25 2.11 5.63
N ILE A 24 -5.15 1.46 4.46
CA ILE A 24 -4.00 0.62 4.09
C ILE A 24 -2.71 1.45 4.13
N ASN A 25 -2.73 2.65 3.58
CA ASN A 25 -1.59 3.56 3.58
C ASN A 25 -1.21 4.01 4.99
N ALA A 26 -2.19 4.38 5.83
CA ALA A 26 -1.96 4.72 7.22
C ALA A 26 -1.33 3.55 8.00
N PHE A 27 -1.81 2.33 7.76
CA PHE A 27 -1.25 1.12 8.38
C PHE A 27 0.19 0.84 7.92
N ALA A 28 0.47 0.98 6.62
CA ALA A 28 1.82 0.83 6.07
C ALA A 28 2.79 1.85 6.68
N GLN A 29 2.37 3.10 6.88
CA GLN A 29 3.23 4.16 7.41
C GLN A 29 3.49 4.07 8.92
N ALA A 30 2.71 3.28 9.67
CA ALA A 30 2.83 3.16 11.12
C ALA A 30 4.20 2.60 11.59
N ASN A 31 4.89 1.83 10.76
CA ASN A 31 6.21 1.29 11.09
C ASN A 31 7.03 0.96 9.84
N ARG A 32 8.37 1.05 9.94
CA ARG A 32 9.29 0.71 8.82
C ARG A 32 9.12 -0.72 8.29
N ARG A 33 8.84 -1.71 9.15
CA ARG A 33 8.57 -3.11 8.72
C ARG A 33 7.27 -3.17 7.93
N LEU A 34 6.22 -2.52 8.42
CA LEU A 34 4.93 -2.46 7.75
C LEU A 34 5.05 -1.74 6.41
N TYR A 35 5.79 -0.63 6.35
CA TYR A 35 6.03 0.10 5.11
C TYR A 35 6.68 -0.78 4.06
N ARG A 36 7.76 -1.49 4.42
CA ARG A 36 8.45 -2.40 3.49
C ARG A 36 7.55 -3.53 2.98
N LEU A 37 6.67 -4.05 3.84
CA LEU A 37 5.78 -5.16 3.51
C LEU A 37 4.57 -4.69 2.69
N LEU A 38 3.89 -3.64 3.15
CA LEU A 38 2.55 -3.26 2.70
C LEU A 38 2.55 -2.16 1.65
N ASN A 39 3.64 -1.43 1.44
CA ASN A 39 3.68 -0.40 0.41
C ASN A 39 3.49 -0.99 -1.00
N ALA A 40 4.08 -2.16 -1.29
CA ALA A 40 3.83 -2.87 -2.55
C ALA A 40 2.38 -3.38 -2.65
N TYR A 41 1.82 -3.83 -1.53
CA TYR A 41 0.42 -4.25 -1.47
C TYR A 41 -0.55 -3.09 -1.75
N LEU A 42 -0.28 -1.89 -1.21
CA LEU A 42 -1.07 -0.68 -1.46
C LEU A 42 -1.18 -0.37 -2.96
N TYR A 43 -0.07 -0.39 -3.70
CA TYR A 43 -0.10 -0.14 -5.14
C TYR A 43 -0.80 -1.24 -5.93
N ARG A 44 -0.60 -2.52 -5.55
CA ARG A 44 -1.35 -3.64 -6.15
C ARG A 44 -2.85 -3.53 -5.90
N TYR A 45 -3.24 -3.10 -4.71
CA TYR A 45 -4.63 -2.83 -4.37
C TYR A 45 -5.18 -1.69 -5.26
N ASN A 46 -4.43 -0.59 -5.42
CA ASN A 46 -4.84 0.53 -6.27
C ASN A 46 -5.04 0.14 -7.74
N ILE A 47 -4.18 -0.72 -8.29
CA ILE A 47 -4.34 -1.27 -9.64
C ILE A 47 -5.65 -2.07 -9.74
N ARG A 48 -5.95 -2.92 -8.75
CA ARG A 48 -7.10 -3.82 -8.79
C ARG A 48 -8.44 -3.13 -8.49
N GLN A 49 -8.46 -2.21 -7.54
CA GLN A 49 -9.70 -1.66 -6.97
C GLN A 49 -9.97 -0.22 -7.41
N SER A 50 -8.93 0.54 -7.76
CA SER A 50 -9.02 1.96 -8.11
C SER A 50 -8.54 2.26 -9.52
N GLY A 51 -8.42 1.25 -10.37
CA GLY A 51 -8.10 1.41 -11.79
C GLY A 51 -6.77 2.12 -12.05
N SER A 52 -5.77 1.88 -11.21
CA SER A 52 -4.45 2.52 -11.30
C SER A 52 -4.49 4.05 -11.18
N SER A 53 -5.42 4.59 -10.38
CA SER A 53 -5.54 6.03 -10.14
C SER A 53 -4.26 6.65 -9.58
N ALA A 54 -3.47 5.90 -8.81
CA ALA A 54 -2.17 6.35 -8.30
C ALA A 54 -1.15 6.57 -9.43
N LEU A 55 -1.14 5.71 -10.44
CA LEU A 55 -0.30 5.86 -11.62
C LEU A 55 -0.71 7.09 -12.44
N LEU A 56 -2.01 7.26 -12.68
CA LEU A 56 -2.55 8.42 -13.40
C LEU A 56 -2.18 9.72 -12.69
N TRP A 57 -2.42 9.78 -11.38
CA TRP A 57 -2.06 10.94 -10.57
C TRP A 57 -0.55 11.22 -10.63
N ALA A 58 0.28 10.18 -10.52
CA ALA A 58 1.73 10.33 -10.60
C ALA A 58 2.20 10.85 -11.95
N ALA A 59 1.62 10.37 -13.05
CA ALA A 59 1.90 10.86 -14.39
C ALA A 59 1.50 12.33 -14.58
N GLN A 60 0.33 12.72 -14.06
CA GLN A 60 -0.15 14.11 -14.14
C GLN A 60 0.72 15.11 -13.37
N HIS A 61 1.35 14.67 -12.28
CA HIS A 61 2.10 15.55 -11.37
C HIS A 61 3.62 15.35 -11.44
N GLY A 62 4.12 14.60 -12.43
CA GLY A 62 5.56 14.34 -12.61
C GLY A 62 6.21 13.56 -11.45
N GLN A 63 5.44 12.72 -10.74
CA GLN A 63 5.91 11.96 -9.58
C GLN A 63 6.51 10.61 -9.99
N GLU A 64 7.69 10.62 -10.60
CA GLU A 64 8.34 9.44 -11.17
C GLU A 64 8.46 8.28 -10.17
N ALA A 65 8.91 8.55 -8.93
CA ALA A 65 9.07 7.51 -7.92
C ALA A 65 7.76 6.83 -7.53
N THR A 66 6.63 7.55 -7.58
CA THR A 66 5.30 7.01 -7.33
C THR A 66 4.80 6.23 -8.54
N ALA A 67 5.05 6.74 -9.74
CA ALA A 67 4.71 6.05 -10.98
C ALA A 67 5.42 4.70 -11.06
N GLN A 68 6.73 4.64 -10.80
CA GLN A 68 7.51 3.40 -10.79
C GLN A 68 6.99 2.36 -9.79
N LYS A 69 6.46 2.78 -8.63
CA LYS A 69 5.87 1.87 -7.64
C LYS A 69 4.46 1.41 -8.02
N SER A 70 3.80 2.11 -8.94
CA SER A 70 2.43 1.86 -9.39
C SER A 70 2.35 1.05 -10.70
N LEU A 71 3.49 0.57 -11.20
CA LEU A 71 3.61 -0.36 -12.35
C LEU A 71 3.64 -1.81 -11.85
#